data_AF-A0A7W1PUT6-F1
#
_entry.id   AF-A0A7W1PUT6-F1
#
_cell.length_a   1.000
_cell.length_b   1.000
_cell.length_c   1.000
_cell.angle_alpha   90.00
_cell.angle_beta   90.00
_cell.angle_gamma   90.00
#
_symmetry.space_group_name_H-M   'P 1'
#
loop_
_entity.id
_entity.type
_entity.pdbx_description
1 polymer ?
#
loop_
_entity_poly.entity_id
_entity_poly.type
_entity_poly.pdbx_seq_one_letter_code
_entity_poly.pdbx_strand_id
1 'polypeptide(L)'
;MSLFKLNTVSYVFYFQIITSAFVGSILLATGSIDYHPMVQGISYGTKISAWAWVMYSMLTLPLAMLFLNYIFRFQPKAAFNDYLNKPFDFQSNDFLNKMILSGMVLFAILILWYIFHYTNRIPIITLLTENNPEQAGIDRVDSKRSFSGLDYIKNLGGVVLVPTLAYFSYIFMVKKKNFFYVICFLFLFFISTVLLIYDIQKAPVAFFLFGFLILHTFLFGGVSAKKFLIFTGLGIGLLLLGYQYTSNVNAFDQFTRFNSAFYGRIFISGYLGFPLSLELFPEIIKQPTYQIGLPGFILNFLNLENTESARLLMAHINPEGYEKGSANLVSSYFLGEAYANYGYIGLLIAPLIVGFVVQSVHIFLLKRPKDPLLLAFYASITVKWLLGAGFVSFLYLKIIFFPLVLYFLVKIIINTLKHFSKETAT
;
A
#
# COMPACT_ATOMS: atom_id res chain seq x y z
N MET A 1 -15.56 14.08 -4.75
CA MET A 1 -14.93 13.94 -6.09
C MET A 1 -15.58 12.76 -6.81
N SER A 2 -15.47 12.63 -8.14
CA SER A 2 -16.11 11.51 -8.87
C SER A 2 -15.29 10.22 -8.75
N LEU A 3 -15.96 9.06 -8.68
CA LEU A 3 -15.35 7.72 -8.75
C LEU A 3 -14.49 7.51 -10.02
N PHE A 4 -14.78 8.26 -11.08
CA PHE A 4 -14.10 8.16 -12.38
C PHE A 4 -12.93 9.14 -12.54
N LYS A 5 -12.67 9.98 -11.52
CA LYS A 5 -11.54 10.90 -11.46
C LYS A 5 -10.67 10.56 -10.26
N LEU A 6 -9.95 9.44 -10.38
CA LEU A 6 -9.18 8.86 -9.29
C LEU A 6 -7.94 9.70 -8.93
N ASN A 7 -7.74 9.84 -7.63
CA ASN A 7 -6.60 10.44 -6.95
C ASN A 7 -6.51 9.88 -5.53
N THR A 8 -5.48 10.27 -4.77
CA THR A 8 -5.28 9.78 -3.40
C THR A 8 -6.48 9.96 -2.48
N VAL A 9 -7.14 11.13 -2.50
CA VAL A 9 -8.29 11.39 -1.63
C VAL A 9 -9.44 10.45 -1.96
N SER A 10 -9.77 10.32 -3.25
CA SER A 10 -10.81 9.39 -3.70
C SER A 10 -10.45 7.92 -3.45
N TYR A 11 -9.16 7.56 -3.52
CA TYR A 11 -8.70 6.20 -3.24
C TYR A 11 -8.88 5.83 -1.77
N VAL A 12 -8.41 6.71 -0.88
CA VAL A 12 -8.53 6.51 0.57
C VAL A 12 -10.00 6.44 0.98
N PHE A 13 -10.85 7.33 0.46
CA PHE A 13 -12.25 7.40 0.86
C PHE A 13 -13.12 6.29 0.24
N TYR A 14 -13.04 6.06 -1.06
CA TYR A 14 -13.92 5.11 -1.74
C TYR A 14 -13.43 3.66 -1.74
N PHE A 15 -12.13 3.42 -1.60
CA PHE A 15 -11.60 2.06 -1.59
C PHE A 15 -11.19 1.68 -0.18
N GLN A 16 -10.22 2.40 0.40
CA GLN A 16 -9.61 1.95 1.66
C GLN A 16 -10.56 1.97 2.86
N ILE A 17 -11.36 3.03 3.05
CA ILE A 17 -12.35 3.05 4.14
C ILE A 17 -13.40 1.97 3.92
N ILE A 18 -13.90 1.83 2.69
CA ILE A 18 -14.98 0.88 2.38
C ILE A 18 -14.52 -0.56 2.62
N THR A 19 -13.38 -0.94 2.07
CA THR A 19 -12.85 -2.30 2.19
C THR A 19 -12.30 -2.58 3.58
N SER A 20 -11.57 -1.64 4.19
CA SER A 20 -10.85 -1.93 5.44
C SER A 20 -11.65 -1.70 6.72
N ALA A 21 -12.80 -1.04 6.67
CA ALA A 21 -13.55 -0.71 7.89
C ALA A 21 -15.07 -0.68 7.73
N PHE A 22 -15.61 0.03 6.74
CA PHE A 22 -17.04 0.32 6.67
C PHE A 22 -17.88 -0.96 6.63
N VAL A 23 -17.62 -1.82 5.64
CA VAL A 23 -18.37 -3.08 5.47
C VAL A 23 -18.15 -4.01 6.66
N GLY A 24 -16.90 -4.20 7.08
CA GLY A 24 -16.57 -5.03 8.25
C GLY A 24 -17.25 -4.56 9.54
N SER A 25 -17.35 -3.25 9.76
CA SER A 25 -17.98 -2.68 10.96
C SER A 25 -19.49 -2.89 11.01
N ILE A 26 -20.18 -2.78 9.87
CA ILE A 26 -21.61 -3.05 9.78
C ILE A 26 -21.87 -4.54 10.03
N LEU A 27 -21.12 -5.42 9.35
CA LEU A 27 -21.27 -6.86 9.50
C LEU A 27 -21.01 -7.33 10.93
N LEU A 28 -20.07 -6.69 11.63
CA LEU A 28 -19.81 -6.95 13.04
C LEU A 28 -20.97 -6.48 13.92
N ALA A 29 -21.44 -5.25 13.73
CA ALA A 29 -22.52 -4.67 14.53
C ALA A 29 -23.86 -5.42 14.36
N THR A 30 -24.12 -5.96 13.17
CA THR A 30 -25.33 -6.76 12.89
C THR A 30 -25.22 -8.22 13.31
N GLY A 31 -24.06 -8.66 13.82
CA GLY A 31 -23.80 -10.05 14.18
C GLY A 31 -23.62 -11.00 12.99
N SER A 32 -23.53 -10.47 11.76
CA SER A 32 -23.45 -11.26 10.53
C SER A 32 -22.13 -12.04 10.39
N ILE A 33 -21.11 -11.69 11.17
CA ILE A 33 -19.80 -12.36 11.19
C ILE A 33 -19.50 -13.03 12.53
N ASP A 34 -20.51 -13.26 13.37
CA ASP A 34 -20.33 -13.88 14.70
C ASP A 34 -19.87 -15.35 14.62
N TYR A 35 -20.00 -15.98 13.44
CA TYR A 35 -19.40 -17.28 13.16
C TYR A 35 -17.86 -17.24 13.12
N HIS A 36 -17.24 -16.07 12.95
CA HIS A 36 -15.79 -15.95 12.78
C HIS A 36 -15.09 -16.16 14.13
N PRO A 37 -14.07 -17.04 14.24
CA PRO A 37 -13.44 -17.38 15.52
C PRO A 37 -12.91 -16.18 16.30
N MET A 38 -12.28 -15.22 15.60
CA MET A 38 -11.76 -13.99 16.21
C MET A 38 -12.85 -13.01 16.69
N VAL A 39 -14.11 -13.21 16.32
CA VAL A 39 -15.25 -12.33 16.68
C VAL A 39 -16.03 -12.87 17.88
N GLN A 40 -16.00 -14.20 18.09
CA GLN A 40 -16.78 -14.86 19.14
C GLN A 40 -16.44 -14.38 20.56
N GLY A 41 -15.20 -13.93 20.78
CA GLY A 41 -14.75 -13.37 22.06
C GLY A 41 -15.02 -11.89 22.27
N ILE A 42 -15.66 -11.19 21.33
CA ILE A 42 -15.87 -9.73 21.41
C ILE A 42 -17.25 -9.44 22.00
N SER A 43 -17.31 -8.63 23.06
CA SER A 43 -18.58 -8.26 23.69
C SER A 43 -19.48 -7.44 22.75
N TYR A 44 -20.80 -7.55 22.92
CA TYR A 44 -21.77 -6.81 22.10
C TYR A 44 -21.56 -5.29 22.19
N GLY A 45 -21.26 -4.77 23.39
CA GLY A 45 -20.94 -3.35 23.60
C GLY A 45 -19.74 -2.90 22.75
N THR A 46 -18.67 -3.69 22.71
CA THR A 46 -17.50 -3.41 21.89
C THR A 46 -17.81 -3.45 20.40
N LYS A 47 -18.66 -4.38 19.94
CA LYS A 47 -19.07 -4.44 18.52
C LYS A 47 -19.75 -3.14 18.07
N ILE A 48 -20.69 -2.63 18.87
CA ILE A 48 -21.40 -1.37 18.60
C ILE A 48 -20.45 -0.17 18.71
N SER A 49 -19.60 -0.15 19.74
CA SER A 49 -18.59 0.91 19.93
C SER A 49 -17.63 0.98 18.73
N ALA A 50 -17.12 -0.16 18.25
CA ALA A 50 -16.24 -0.22 17.09
C ALA A 50 -16.92 0.36 15.84
N TRP A 51 -18.19 0.01 15.59
CA TRP A 51 -18.97 0.59 14.49
C TRP A 51 -19.13 2.11 14.64
N ALA A 52 -19.49 2.60 15.82
CA ALA A 52 -19.64 4.03 16.07
C ALA A 52 -18.34 4.81 15.83
N TRP A 53 -17.20 4.27 16.25
CA TRP A 53 -15.89 4.87 16.00
C TRP A 53 -15.47 4.86 14.53
N VAL A 54 -15.87 3.84 13.76
CA VAL A 54 -15.70 3.87 12.29
C VAL A 54 -16.57 4.96 11.66
N MET A 55 -17.82 5.13 12.12
CA MET A 55 -18.68 6.20 11.61
C MET A 55 -18.09 7.58 11.93
N TYR A 56 -17.56 7.75 13.15
CA TYR A 56 -16.82 8.95 13.56
C TYR A 56 -15.64 9.21 12.63
N SER A 57 -14.78 8.21 12.37
CA SER A 57 -13.59 8.41 11.52
C SER A 57 -13.97 8.80 10.09
N MET A 58 -15.04 8.22 9.54
CA MET A 58 -15.58 8.55 8.21
C MET A 58 -16.04 10.00 8.09
N LEU A 59 -16.48 10.63 9.18
CA LEU A 59 -16.85 12.04 9.22
C LEU A 59 -15.62 12.92 9.47
N THR A 60 -14.80 12.58 10.46
CA THR A 60 -13.69 13.45 10.89
C THR A 60 -12.51 13.48 9.94
N LEU A 61 -12.25 12.39 9.21
CA LEU A 61 -11.15 12.34 8.25
C LEU A 61 -11.36 13.37 7.12
N PRO A 62 -12.52 13.42 6.43
CA PRO A 62 -12.83 14.50 5.48
C PRO A 62 -12.82 15.88 6.11
N LEU A 63 -13.29 16.05 7.35
CA LEU A 63 -13.27 17.35 8.03
C LEU A 63 -11.83 17.86 8.21
N ALA A 64 -10.88 16.99 8.58
CA ALA A 64 -9.47 17.37 8.65
C ALA A 64 -8.90 17.77 7.28
N MET A 65 -9.30 17.08 6.20
CA MET A 65 -8.91 17.46 4.84
C MET A 65 -9.47 18.83 4.44
N LEU A 66 -10.73 19.11 4.78
CA LEU A 66 -11.39 20.39 4.51
C LEU A 66 -10.76 21.52 5.34
N PHE A 67 -10.43 21.26 6.60
CA PHE A 67 -9.70 22.20 7.46
C PHE A 67 -8.34 22.55 6.87
N LEU A 68 -7.61 21.57 6.34
CA LEU A 68 -6.34 21.82 5.68
C LEU A 68 -6.48 22.68 4.40
N ASN A 69 -7.55 22.46 3.64
CA ASN A 69 -7.88 23.30 2.48
C ASN A 69 -8.16 24.73 2.88
N TYR A 70 -8.87 24.93 3.99
CA TYR A 70 -9.13 26.25 4.55
C TYR A 70 -7.84 26.96 4.96
N ILE A 71 -6.95 26.29 5.72
CA ILE A 71 -5.65 26.84 6.13
C ILE A 71 -4.82 27.29 4.92
N PHE A 72 -4.73 26.46 3.89
CA PHE A 72 -3.94 26.77 2.69
C PHE A 72 -4.67 27.60 1.64
N ARG A 73 -5.91 28.04 1.91
CA ARG A 73 -6.80 28.70 0.94
C ARG A 73 -6.85 27.94 -0.40
N PHE A 74 -6.86 26.63 -0.31
CA PHE A 74 -6.71 25.72 -1.44
C PHE A 74 -8.09 25.30 -1.95
N GLN A 75 -8.33 25.45 -3.25
CA GLN A 75 -9.57 25.01 -3.89
C GLN A 75 -9.35 23.65 -4.60
N PRO A 76 -9.70 22.51 -4.00
CA PRO A 76 -9.23 21.21 -4.48
C PRO A 76 -9.77 20.85 -5.86
N LYS A 77 -11.03 21.18 -6.14
CA LYS A 77 -11.68 20.85 -7.42
C LYS A 77 -11.07 21.64 -8.58
N ALA A 78 -10.86 22.95 -8.39
CA ALA A 78 -10.23 23.82 -9.38
C ALA A 78 -8.78 23.39 -9.61
N ALA A 79 -7.98 23.34 -8.53
CA ALA A 79 -6.57 22.95 -8.60
C ALA A 79 -6.35 21.57 -9.23
N PHE A 80 -7.23 20.60 -8.96
CA PHE A 80 -7.16 19.28 -9.58
C PHE A 80 -7.45 19.34 -11.08
N ASN A 81 -8.52 20.00 -11.50
CA ASN A 81 -8.84 20.15 -12.93
C ASN A 81 -7.74 20.93 -13.67
N ASP A 82 -7.22 21.99 -13.07
CA ASP A 82 -6.11 22.76 -13.62
C ASP A 82 -4.88 21.87 -13.81
N TYR A 83 -4.53 21.07 -12.80
CA TYR A 83 -3.41 20.14 -12.86
C TYR A 83 -3.60 19.04 -13.91
N LEU A 84 -4.83 18.55 -14.12
CA LEU A 84 -5.13 17.60 -15.19
C LEU A 84 -4.84 18.20 -16.57
N ASN A 85 -5.11 19.50 -16.75
CA ASN A 85 -4.92 20.21 -18.03
C ASN A 85 -3.50 20.75 -18.24
N LYS A 86 -2.67 20.85 -17.18
CA LYS A 86 -1.27 21.28 -17.31
C LYS A 86 -0.48 20.37 -18.28
N PRO A 87 0.39 20.95 -19.13
CA PRO A 87 1.31 20.17 -19.95
C PRO A 87 2.32 19.43 -19.07
N PHE A 88 2.83 18.30 -19.57
CA PHE A 88 3.88 17.54 -18.89
C PHE A 88 5.22 18.26 -19.02
N ASP A 89 5.89 18.45 -17.89
CA ASP A 89 7.23 19.04 -17.82
C ASP A 89 8.28 17.93 -17.97
N PHE A 90 8.61 17.58 -19.21
CA PHE A 90 9.72 16.70 -19.52
C PHE A 90 11.02 17.50 -19.48
N GLN A 91 11.60 17.63 -18.29
CA GLN A 91 12.75 18.50 -17.99
C GLN A 91 14.08 18.17 -18.72
N SER A 92 14.08 17.29 -19.73
CA SER A 92 15.27 16.75 -20.39
C SER A 92 15.02 16.48 -21.87
N ASN A 93 16.09 16.58 -22.68
CA ASN A 93 16.06 16.23 -24.10
C ASN A 93 15.78 14.72 -24.32
N ASP A 94 15.37 14.34 -25.53
CA ASP A 94 14.96 12.97 -25.83
C ASP A 94 16.08 11.94 -25.62
N PHE A 95 17.32 12.29 -25.98
CA PHE A 95 18.50 11.43 -25.80
C PHE A 95 18.72 11.10 -24.32
N LEU A 96 18.73 12.11 -23.45
CA LEU A 96 18.92 11.94 -22.01
C LEU A 96 17.77 11.15 -21.38
N ASN A 97 16.52 11.37 -21.82
CA ASN A 97 15.38 10.57 -21.37
C ASN A 97 15.55 9.09 -21.71
N LYS A 98 16.06 8.77 -22.91
CA LYS A 98 16.38 7.40 -23.30
C LYS A 98 17.49 6.81 -22.44
N MET A 99 18.56 7.56 -22.21
CA MET A 99 19.68 7.11 -21.37
C MET A 99 19.26 6.83 -19.92
N ILE A 100 18.45 7.72 -19.33
CA ILE A 100 17.89 7.54 -17.98
C ILE A 100 17.03 6.27 -17.91
N LEU A 101 16.15 6.04 -18.88
CA LEU A 101 15.29 4.85 -18.91
C LEU A 101 16.08 3.56 -19.14
N SER A 102 17.11 3.57 -19.99
CA SER A 102 18.01 2.42 -20.13
C SER A 102 18.71 2.10 -18.81
N GLY A 103 19.21 3.12 -18.10
CA GLY A 103 19.82 2.95 -16.77
C GLY A 103 18.84 2.39 -15.74
N MET A 104 17.57 2.83 -15.78
CA MET A 104 16.49 2.30 -14.93
C MET A 104 16.16 0.83 -15.24
N VAL A 105 16.16 0.43 -16.51
CA VAL A 105 15.98 -0.98 -16.90
C VAL A 105 17.14 -1.83 -16.39
N LEU A 106 18.38 -1.39 -16.60
CA LEU A 106 19.56 -2.09 -16.09
C LEU A 106 19.51 -2.23 -14.56
N PHE A 107 19.17 -1.14 -13.85
CA PHE A 107 18.97 -1.18 -12.40
C PHE A 107 17.91 -2.21 -11.99
N ALA A 108 16.76 -2.24 -12.68
CA ALA A 108 15.71 -3.21 -12.37
C ALA A 108 16.15 -4.67 -12.60
N ILE A 109 16.94 -4.94 -13.64
CA ILE A 109 17.54 -6.26 -13.90
C ILE A 109 18.50 -6.65 -12.76
N LEU A 110 19.37 -5.73 -12.34
CA LEU A 110 20.31 -5.97 -11.23
C LEU A 110 19.57 -6.24 -9.92
N ILE A 111 18.49 -5.52 -9.62
CA ILE A 111 17.66 -5.75 -8.44
C ILE A 111 16.97 -7.12 -8.50
N LEU A 112 16.43 -7.49 -9.67
CA LEU A 112 15.83 -8.82 -9.85
C LEU A 112 16.85 -9.93 -9.62
N TRP A 113 18.02 -9.82 -10.24
CA TRP A 113 19.12 -10.77 -10.05
C TRP A 113 19.53 -10.85 -8.57
N TYR A 114 19.69 -9.71 -7.90
CA TYR A 114 20.05 -9.65 -6.48
C TYR A 114 19.04 -10.39 -5.61
N ILE A 115 17.74 -10.10 -5.76
CA ILE A 115 16.69 -10.73 -4.95
C ILE A 115 16.66 -12.24 -5.20
N PHE A 116 16.81 -12.68 -6.45
CA PHE A 116 16.78 -14.11 -6.77
C PHE A 116 18.02 -14.84 -6.30
N HIS A 117 19.19 -14.20 -6.36
CA HIS A 117 20.44 -14.79 -5.89
C HIS A 117 20.46 -15.00 -4.36
N TYR A 118 19.92 -14.06 -3.59
CA TYR A 118 19.87 -14.13 -2.13
C TYR A 118 18.59 -14.78 -1.57
N THR A 119 17.69 -15.25 -2.44
CA THR A 119 16.52 -16.03 -2.01
C THR A 119 16.81 -17.51 -2.21
N ASN A 120 16.97 -18.26 -1.10
CA ASN A 120 17.31 -19.68 -1.14
C ASN A 120 16.35 -20.51 -2.02
N ARG A 121 15.05 -20.39 -1.75
CA ARG A 121 13.99 -21.00 -2.55
C ARG A 121 12.96 -19.95 -2.90
N ILE A 122 12.70 -19.78 -4.19
CA ILE A 122 11.78 -18.76 -4.69
C ILE A 122 10.35 -19.35 -4.63
N PRO A 123 9.45 -18.81 -3.79
CA PRO A 123 8.15 -19.42 -3.51
C PRO A 123 7.28 -19.66 -4.76
N ILE A 124 7.29 -18.72 -5.72
CA ILE A 124 6.52 -18.89 -6.95
C ILE A 124 7.08 -20.01 -7.83
N ILE A 125 8.40 -20.25 -7.80
CA ILE A 125 9.01 -21.34 -8.55
C ILE A 125 8.60 -22.66 -7.90
N THR A 126 8.75 -22.78 -6.58
CA THR A 126 8.27 -23.95 -5.81
C THR A 126 6.81 -24.27 -6.14
N LEU A 127 5.95 -23.26 -6.15
CA LEU A 127 4.52 -23.46 -6.46
C LEU A 127 4.30 -23.97 -7.89
N LEU A 128 5.01 -23.43 -8.89
CA LEU A 128 4.79 -23.74 -10.30
C LEU A 128 5.49 -25.03 -10.76
N THR A 129 6.69 -25.31 -10.25
CA THR A 129 7.49 -26.47 -10.68
C THR A 129 7.27 -27.70 -9.81
N GLU A 130 7.11 -27.52 -8.50
CA GLU A 130 6.95 -28.63 -7.55
C GLU A 130 5.48 -28.89 -7.23
N ASN A 131 4.57 -28.01 -7.64
CA ASN A 131 3.13 -28.08 -7.38
C ASN A 131 2.81 -28.36 -5.89
N ASN A 132 3.60 -27.74 -5.00
CA ASN A 132 3.49 -27.92 -3.55
C ASN A 132 3.13 -26.58 -2.87
N PRO A 133 1.83 -26.29 -2.67
CA PRO A 133 1.37 -25.05 -2.04
C PRO A 133 1.82 -24.89 -0.58
N GLU A 134 1.99 -26.01 0.14
CA GLU A 134 2.43 -25.99 1.54
C GLU A 134 3.89 -25.55 1.64
N GLN A 135 4.78 -26.16 0.85
CA GLN A 135 6.18 -25.78 0.78
C GLN A 135 6.34 -24.35 0.27
N ALA A 136 5.58 -23.93 -0.74
CA ALA A 136 5.60 -22.54 -1.20
C ALA A 136 5.17 -21.55 -0.10
N GLY A 137 4.28 -21.97 0.81
CA GLY A 137 3.93 -21.23 2.01
C GLY A 137 5.09 -21.08 2.99
N ILE A 138 5.87 -22.15 3.19
CA ILE A 138 7.08 -22.15 4.04
C ILE A 138 8.16 -21.26 3.42
N ASP A 139 8.47 -21.43 2.13
CA ASP A 139 9.46 -20.65 1.41
C ASP A 139 9.12 -19.15 1.41
N ARG A 140 7.81 -18.81 1.40
CA ARG A 140 7.35 -17.43 1.56
C ARG A 140 7.70 -16.84 2.93
N VAL A 141 7.59 -17.62 4.00
CA VAL A 141 7.97 -17.16 5.34
C VAL A 141 9.49 -17.01 5.43
N ASP A 142 10.23 -17.95 4.84
CA ASP A 142 11.70 -17.93 4.83
C ASP A 142 12.26 -16.75 4.03
N SER A 143 11.77 -16.52 2.80
CA SER A 143 12.16 -15.36 1.97
C SER A 143 11.86 -13.99 2.60
N LYS A 144 11.00 -13.96 3.61
CA LYS A 144 10.73 -12.76 4.42
C LYS A 144 11.60 -12.62 5.65
N ARG A 145 11.92 -13.72 6.35
CA ARG A 145 12.58 -13.71 7.66
C ARG A 145 14.07 -14.04 7.60
N SER A 146 14.45 -14.91 6.70
CA SER A 146 15.81 -15.44 6.56
C SER A 146 16.43 -15.05 5.22
N PHE A 147 16.02 -13.89 4.68
CA PHE A 147 16.63 -13.37 3.46
C PHE A 147 18.11 -13.08 3.74
N SER A 148 18.99 -13.75 3.01
CA SER A 148 20.44 -13.69 3.27
C SER A 148 21.08 -12.38 2.79
N GLY A 149 20.36 -11.60 1.99
CA GLY A 149 20.78 -10.28 1.52
C GLY A 149 20.28 -9.13 2.41
N LEU A 150 20.46 -7.90 1.93
CA LEU A 150 19.99 -6.68 2.57
C LEU A 150 18.50 -6.48 2.28
N ASP A 151 17.66 -6.58 3.32
CA ASP A 151 16.22 -6.39 3.22
C ASP A 151 15.81 -5.02 2.67
N TYR A 152 16.63 -3.98 2.88
CA TYR A 152 16.38 -2.66 2.31
C TYR A 152 16.44 -2.66 0.78
N ILE A 153 17.36 -3.41 0.16
CA ILE A 153 17.45 -3.52 -1.30
C ILE A 153 16.21 -4.24 -1.84
N LYS A 154 15.81 -5.34 -1.17
CA LYS A 154 14.60 -6.11 -1.51
C LYS A 154 13.33 -5.25 -1.43
N ASN A 155 13.11 -4.60 -0.29
CA ASN A 155 11.86 -3.89 -0.01
C ASN A 155 11.79 -2.50 -0.68
N LEU A 156 12.86 -1.70 -0.62
CA LEU A 156 12.87 -0.36 -1.21
C LEU A 156 13.20 -0.42 -2.71
N GLY A 157 14.22 -1.17 -3.10
CA GLY A 157 14.60 -1.33 -4.51
C GLY A 157 13.55 -2.12 -5.27
N GLY A 158 13.32 -3.37 -4.87
CA GLY A 158 12.44 -4.28 -5.59
C GLY A 158 10.96 -3.95 -5.46
N VAL A 159 10.43 -3.86 -4.25
CA VAL A 159 8.97 -3.76 -4.00
C VAL A 159 8.42 -2.33 -4.11
N VAL A 160 9.26 -1.30 -3.97
CA VAL A 160 8.83 0.11 -4.07
C VAL A 160 9.32 0.74 -5.36
N LEU A 161 10.64 0.79 -5.57
CA LEU A 161 11.24 1.60 -6.62
C LEU A 161 10.97 1.03 -8.01
N VAL A 162 11.24 -0.25 -8.27
CA VAL A 162 11.06 -0.85 -9.61
C VAL A 162 9.62 -0.72 -10.15
N PRO A 163 8.55 -1.02 -9.37
CA PRO A 163 7.17 -0.72 -9.77
C PRO A 163 6.93 0.77 -10.06
N THR A 164 7.56 1.67 -9.29
CA THR A 164 7.50 3.11 -9.53
C THR A 164 8.19 3.50 -10.85
N LEU A 165 9.28 2.82 -11.21
CA LEU A 165 9.94 3.02 -12.50
C LEU A 165 9.06 2.54 -13.66
N ALA A 166 8.27 1.48 -13.48
CA ALA A 166 7.28 1.05 -14.48
C ALA A 166 6.16 2.10 -14.68
N TYR A 167 5.71 2.75 -13.61
CA TYR A 167 4.81 3.90 -13.71
C TYR A 167 5.44 5.08 -14.47
N PHE A 168 6.71 5.37 -14.18
CA PHE A 168 7.45 6.43 -14.85
C PHE A 168 7.59 6.15 -16.35
N SER A 169 8.05 4.97 -16.75
CA SER A 169 8.21 4.58 -18.15
C SER A 169 6.88 4.53 -18.90
N TYR A 170 5.78 4.17 -18.24
CA TYR A 170 4.43 4.22 -18.81
C TYR A 170 4.02 5.64 -19.24
N ILE A 171 4.33 6.65 -18.43
CA ILE A 171 4.05 8.06 -18.79
C ILE A 171 4.79 8.44 -20.07
N PHE A 172 6.07 8.04 -20.20
CA PHE A 172 6.86 8.26 -21.42
C PHE A 172 6.29 7.50 -22.62
N MET A 173 5.93 6.23 -22.45
CA MET A 173 5.31 5.43 -23.50
C MET A 173 4.07 6.12 -24.07
N VAL A 174 3.16 6.57 -23.19
CA VAL A 174 1.90 7.21 -23.59
C VAL A 174 2.12 8.56 -24.27
N LYS A 175 3.04 9.39 -23.75
CA LYS A 175 3.20 10.78 -24.21
C LYS A 175 4.18 10.95 -25.36
N LYS A 176 5.21 10.11 -25.46
CA LYS A 176 6.22 10.18 -26.53
C LYS A 176 5.94 9.23 -27.69
N LYS A 177 5.17 8.15 -27.47
CA LYS A 177 4.74 7.18 -28.51
C LYS A 177 5.90 6.60 -29.37
N ASN A 178 7.12 6.55 -28.82
CA ASN A 178 8.27 5.95 -29.49
C ASN A 178 8.38 4.46 -29.10
N PHE A 179 8.76 3.61 -30.05
CA PHE A 179 9.00 2.18 -29.84
C PHE A 179 9.99 1.90 -28.70
N PHE A 180 11.03 2.70 -28.55
CA PHE A 180 11.98 2.59 -27.43
C PHE A 180 11.28 2.68 -26.07
N TYR A 181 10.40 3.69 -25.88
CA TYR A 181 9.69 3.87 -24.62
C TYR A 181 8.68 2.74 -24.36
N VAL A 182 8.11 2.16 -25.42
CA VAL A 182 7.26 0.96 -25.31
C VAL A 182 8.08 -0.21 -24.78
N ILE A 183 9.25 -0.48 -25.36
CA ILE A 183 10.13 -1.58 -24.91
C ILE A 183 10.55 -1.38 -23.45
N CYS A 184 11.04 -0.20 -23.08
CA CYS A 184 11.45 0.08 -21.70
C CYS A 184 10.29 -0.13 -20.72
N PHE A 185 9.08 0.30 -21.09
CA PHE A 185 7.89 0.07 -20.28
C PHE A 185 7.59 -1.43 -20.14
N LEU A 186 7.59 -2.19 -21.22
CA LEU A 186 7.31 -3.63 -21.18
C LEU A 186 8.31 -4.39 -20.30
N PHE A 187 9.61 -4.09 -20.41
CA PHE A 187 10.64 -4.69 -19.54
C PHE A 187 10.41 -4.32 -18.06
N LEU A 188 10.24 -3.04 -17.74
CA LEU A 188 10.03 -2.61 -16.37
C LEU A 188 8.72 -3.16 -15.79
N PHE A 189 7.65 -3.23 -16.59
CA PHE A 189 6.38 -3.82 -16.20
C PHE A 189 6.53 -5.31 -15.90
N PHE A 190 7.23 -6.05 -16.75
CA PHE A 190 7.49 -7.47 -16.56
C PHE A 190 8.31 -7.73 -15.29
N ILE A 191 9.45 -7.04 -15.13
CA ILE A 191 10.31 -7.18 -13.95
C ILE A 191 9.55 -6.81 -12.68
N SER A 192 8.79 -5.70 -12.69
CA SER A 192 7.96 -5.30 -11.55
C SER A 192 6.93 -6.37 -11.20
N THR A 193 6.29 -6.99 -12.20
CA THR A 193 5.31 -8.05 -11.97
C THR A 193 5.97 -9.26 -11.33
N VAL A 194 7.12 -9.71 -11.83
CA VAL A 194 7.90 -10.81 -11.25
C VAL A 194 8.27 -10.52 -9.80
N LEU A 195 8.79 -9.32 -9.52
CA LEU A 195 9.18 -8.89 -8.17
C LEU A 195 8.00 -8.73 -7.20
N LEU A 196 6.77 -8.60 -7.69
CA LEU A 196 5.58 -8.48 -6.86
C LEU A 196 4.86 -9.82 -6.63
N ILE A 197 5.16 -10.86 -7.43
CA ILE A 197 4.59 -12.21 -7.29
C ILE A 197 5.57 -13.24 -6.74
N TYR A 198 6.88 -12.95 -6.70
CA TYR A 198 7.88 -13.98 -6.39
C TYR A 198 7.65 -14.68 -5.04
N ASP A 199 7.11 -13.95 -4.06
CA ASP A 199 6.79 -14.44 -2.71
C ASP A 199 5.33 -14.89 -2.55
N ILE A 200 4.65 -15.18 -3.68
CA ILE A 200 3.25 -15.64 -3.80
C ILE A 200 2.22 -14.71 -3.10
N GLN A 201 2.57 -13.46 -2.80
CA GLN A 201 1.60 -12.47 -2.34
C GLN A 201 0.71 -11.99 -3.49
N LYS A 202 -0.60 -12.04 -3.28
CA LYS A 202 -1.60 -11.74 -4.32
C LYS A 202 -1.91 -10.24 -4.43
N ALA A 203 -1.95 -9.55 -3.29
CA ALA A 203 -2.36 -8.15 -3.20
C ALA A 203 -1.42 -7.15 -3.90
N PRO A 204 -0.07 -7.30 -3.83
CA PRO A 204 0.84 -6.30 -4.39
C PRO A 204 0.66 -6.07 -5.90
N VAL A 205 0.42 -7.12 -6.70
CA VAL A 205 0.16 -6.98 -8.14
C VAL A 205 -1.18 -6.29 -8.42
N ALA A 206 -2.24 -6.63 -7.68
CA ALA A 206 -3.53 -5.98 -7.85
C ALA A 206 -3.43 -4.47 -7.58
N PHE A 207 -2.71 -4.08 -6.52
CA PHE A 207 -2.43 -2.68 -6.23
C PHE A 207 -1.51 -2.02 -7.26
N PHE A 208 -0.54 -2.75 -7.80
CA PHE A 208 0.31 -2.27 -8.90
C PHE A 208 -0.51 -1.94 -10.16
N LEU A 209 -1.45 -2.81 -10.54
CA LEU A 209 -2.37 -2.53 -11.65
C LEU A 209 -3.29 -1.34 -11.36
N PHE A 210 -3.75 -1.19 -10.11
CA PHE A 210 -4.55 -0.05 -9.70
C PHE A 210 -3.77 1.28 -9.81
N GLY A 211 -2.45 1.27 -9.63
CA GLY A 211 -1.60 2.46 -9.81
C GLY A 211 -1.63 3.00 -11.24
N PHE A 212 -1.69 2.13 -12.25
CA PHE A 212 -1.88 2.55 -13.63
C PHE A 212 -3.25 3.21 -13.85
N LEU A 213 -4.28 2.79 -13.13
CA LEU A 213 -5.62 3.40 -13.20
C LEU A 213 -5.61 4.84 -12.65
N ILE A 214 -4.86 5.07 -11.57
CA ILE A 214 -4.62 6.41 -11.03
C ILE A 214 -3.88 7.26 -12.06
N LEU A 215 -2.78 6.76 -12.63
CA LEU A 215 -2.04 7.48 -13.67
C LEU A 215 -2.89 7.78 -14.91
N HIS A 216 -3.76 6.86 -15.29
CA HIS A 216 -4.69 7.07 -16.41
C HIS A 216 -5.53 8.33 -16.20
N THR A 217 -5.98 8.58 -14.97
CA THR A 217 -6.71 9.81 -14.64
C THR A 217 -5.85 11.06 -14.92
N PHE A 218 -4.58 11.06 -14.51
CA PHE A 218 -3.69 12.21 -14.74
C PHE A 218 -3.26 12.38 -16.20
N LEU A 219 -3.23 11.30 -16.96
CA LEU A 219 -2.83 11.31 -18.38
C LEU A 219 -3.96 11.75 -19.31
N PHE A 220 -5.22 11.40 -18.97
CA PHE A 220 -6.39 11.52 -19.85
C PHE A 220 -7.59 12.28 -19.23
N GLY A 221 -7.46 12.80 -18.00
CA GLY A 221 -8.49 13.60 -17.34
C GLY A 221 -9.60 12.80 -16.63
N GLY A 222 -9.54 11.47 -16.67
CA GLY A 222 -10.52 10.57 -16.06
C GLY A 222 -10.42 9.15 -16.60
N VAL A 223 -11.22 8.24 -16.03
CA VAL A 223 -11.32 6.84 -16.42
C VAL A 223 -12.77 6.53 -16.80
N SER A 224 -13.01 5.97 -17.99
CA SER A 224 -14.36 5.54 -18.36
C SER A 224 -14.79 4.32 -17.52
N ALA A 225 -16.09 4.19 -17.25
CA ALA A 225 -16.63 3.07 -16.47
C ALA A 225 -16.18 1.69 -17.00
N LYS A 226 -16.15 1.52 -18.33
CA LYS A 226 -15.64 0.30 -18.97
C LYS A 226 -14.17 0.01 -18.59
N LYS A 227 -13.28 1.00 -18.69
CA LYS A 227 -11.87 0.84 -18.32
C LYS A 227 -11.73 0.56 -16.83
N PHE A 228 -12.48 1.28 -16.00
CA PHE A 228 -12.49 1.07 -14.56
C PHE A 228 -12.88 -0.37 -14.19
N LEU A 229 -13.95 -0.90 -14.80
CA LEU A 229 -14.42 -2.27 -14.60
C LEU A 229 -13.41 -3.30 -15.10
N ILE A 230 -12.77 -3.07 -16.25
CA ILE A 230 -11.72 -3.97 -16.77
C ILE A 230 -10.54 -4.04 -15.80
N PHE A 231 -9.98 -2.90 -15.38
CA PHE A 231 -8.83 -2.89 -14.47
C PHE A 231 -9.16 -3.50 -13.10
N THR A 232 -10.33 -3.16 -12.55
CA THR A 232 -10.77 -3.71 -11.26
C THR A 232 -11.07 -5.21 -11.37
N GLY A 233 -11.74 -5.63 -12.45
CA GLY A 233 -12.03 -7.04 -12.75
C GLY A 233 -10.77 -7.86 -12.97
N LEU A 234 -9.76 -7.33 -13.67
CA LEU A 234 -8.45 -7.97 -13.80
C LEU A 234 -7.76 -8.13 -12.45
N GLY A 235 -7.78 -7.10 -11.61
CA GLY A 235 -7.23 -7.18 -10.25
C GLY A 235 -7.91 -8.26 -9.41
N ILE A 236 -9.26 -8.29 -9.41
CA ILE A 236 -10.04 -9.32 -8.71
C ILE A 236 -9.76 -10.72 -9.30
N GLY A 237 -9.72 -10.85 -10.61
CA GLY A 237 -9.42 -12.11 -11.30
C GLY A 237 -8.06 -12.67 -10.89
N LEU A 238 -7.02 -11.83 -10.86
CA LEU A 238 -5.70 -12.24 -10.38
C LEU A 238 -5.70 -12.68 -8.91
N LEU A 239 -6.45 -11.97 -8.04
CA LEU A 239 -6.60 -12.38 -6.64
C LEU A 239 -7.26 -13.75 -6.53
N LEU A 240 -8.35 -13.99 -7.27
CA LEU A 240 -9.09 -15.25 -7.26
C LEU A 240 -8.27 -16.41 -7.81
N LEU A 241 -7.55 -16.21 -8.93
CA LEU A 241 -6.59 -17.18 -9.45
C LEU A 241 -5.53 -17.51 -8.40
N GLY A 242 -4.99 -16.49 -7.72
CA GLY A 242 -4.06 -16.70 -6.62
C GLY A 242 -4.65 -17.57 -5.50
N TYR A 243 -5.94 -17.45 -5.15
CA TYR A 243 -6.59 -18.36 -4.18
C TYR A 243 -6.71 -19.79 -4.68
N GLN A 244 -7.03 -19.97 -5.94
CA GLN A 244 -7.12 -21.29 -6.53
C GLN A 244 -5.78 -22.03 -6.46
N TYR A 245 -4.68 -21.35 -6.81
CA TYR A 245 -3.35 -21.96 -6.80
C TYR A 245 -2.76 -22.18 -5.39
N THR A 246 -3.07 -21.32 -4.41
CA THR A 246 -2.46 -21.47 -3.07
C THR A 246 -3.28 -22.32 -2.10
N SER A 247 -4.58 -22.50 -2.34
CA SER A 247 -5.51 -23.04 -1.35
C SER A 247 -6.32 -24.23 -1.86
N ASN A 248 -6.11 -24.67 -3.11
CA ASN A 248 -6.86 -25.76 -3.76
C ASN A 248 -8.39 -25.58 -3.72
N VAL A 249 -8.89 -24.36 -3.49
CA VAL A 249 -10.32 -24.04 -3.53
C VAL A 249 -10.65 -23.37 -4.85
N ASN A 250 -11.74 -23.78 -5.49
CA ASN A 250 -12.18 -23.21 -6.75
C ASN A 250 -12.43 -21.69 -6.64
N ALA A 251 -11.90 -20.91 -7.59
CA ALA A 251 -12.09 -19.46 -7.68
C ALA A 251 -13.57 -19.05 -7.70
N PHE A 252 -14.44 -19.83 -8.35
CA PHE A 252 -15.88 -19.57 -8.41
C PHE A 252 -16.56 -19.73 -7.04
N ASP A 253 -16.15 -20.74 -6.26
CA ASP A 253 -16.63 -20.94 -4.88
C ASP A 253 -16.22 -19.75 -3.98
N GLN A 254 -14.97 -19.29 -4.13
CA GLN A 254 -14.46 -18.13 -3.43
C GLN A 254 -15.21 -16.83 -3.78
N PHE A 255 -15.69 -16.69 -5.01
CA PHE A 255 -16.40 -15.48 -5.45
C PHE A 255 -17.89 -15.48 -5.08
N THR A 256 -18.54 -16.65 -5.04
CA THR A 256 -19.99 -16.75 -4.81
C THR A 256 -20.38 -16.84 -3.34
N ARG A 257 -19.51 -17.41 -2.49
CA ARG A 257 -19.80 -17.55 -1.07
C ARG A 257 -19.38 -16.32 -0.29
N PHE A 258 -20.33 -15.67 0.37
CA PHE A 258 -20.07 -14.50 1.21
C PHE A 258 -19.09 -14.77 2.37
N ASN A 259 -19.08 -15.99 2.91
CA ASN A 259 -18.16 -16.41 3.97
C ASN A 259 -16.83 -16.97 3.45
N SER A 260 -16.48 -16.71 2.18
CA SER A 260 -15.23 -17.19 1.60
C SER A 260 -14.00 -16.45 2.16
N ALA A 261 -12.83 -17.04 1.93
CA ALA A 261 -11.56 -16.42 2.30
C ALA A 261 -11.31 -15.12 1.51
N PHE A 262 -11.85 -15.00 0.30
CA PHE A 262 -11.77 -13.78 -0.51
C PHE A 262 -12.50 -12.60 0.16
N TYR A 263 -13.79 -12.74 0.50
CA TYR A 263 -14.54 -11.69 1.19
C TYR A 263 -14.00 -11.44 2.59
N GLY A 264 -13.63 -12.52 3.30
CA GLY A 264 -12.97 -12.44 4.59
C GLY A 264 -11.73 -11.55 4.54
N ARG A 265 -10.85 -11.73 3.55
CA ARG A 265 -9.62 -10.93 3.44
C ARG A 265 -9.85 -9.49 3.00
N ILE A 266 -10.83 -9.23 2.15
CA ILE A 266 -11.09 -7.88 1.62
C ILE A 266 -11.84 -7.01 2.63
N PHE A 267 -12.85 -7.55 3.31
CA PHE A 267 -13.79 -6.76 4.11
C PHE A 267 -13.68 -6.98 5.62
N ILE A 268 -13.16 -8.14 6.05
CA ILE A 268 -13.18 -8.54 7.47
C ILE A 268 -11.77 -8.45 8.07
N SER A 269 -10.78 -9.14 7.49
CA SER A 269 -9.44 -9.26 8.05
C SER A 269 -8.76 -7.91 8.28
N GLY A 270 -8.92 -6.96 7.36
CA GLY A 270 -8.36 -5.60 7.50
C GLY A 270 -8.98 -4.78 8.62
N TYR A 271 -10.14 -5.19 9.14
CA TYR A 271 -10.91 -4.51 10.18
C TYR A 271 -10.71 -5.15 11.57
N LEU A 272 -10.67 -6.49 11.65
CA LEU A 272 -10.80 -7.26 12.90
C LEU A 272 -9.89 -6.83 14.05
N GLY A 273 -8.66 -6.40 13.78
CA GLY A 273 -7.76 -5.97 14.84
C GLY A 273 -8.31 -4.78 15.65
N PHE A 274 -9.18 -3.94 15.08
CA PHE A 274 -9.72 -2.78 15.78
C PHE A 274 -10.68 -3.13 16.92
N PRO A 275 -11.79 -3.88 16.70
CA PRO A 275 -12.67 -4.27 17.79
C PRO A 275 -11.92 -5.16 18.82
N LEU A 276 -10.93 -5.95 18.39
CA LEU A 276 -10.08 -6.70 19.31
C LEU A 276 -9.19 -5.78 20.16
N SER A 277 -8.67 -4.69 19.61
CA SER A 277 -7.96 -3.67 20.40
C SER A 277 -8.87 -3.06 21.46
N LEU A 278 -10.13 -2.76 21.13
CA LEU A 278 -11.09 -2.22 22.09
C LEU A 278 -11.43 -3.20 23.22
N GLU A 279 -11.53 -4.49 22.91
CA GLU A 279 -11.86 -5.54 23.90
C GLU A 279 -10.67 -5.86 24.80
N LEU A 280 -9.45 -5.94 24.24
CA LEU A 280 -8.29 -6.47 24.96
C LEU A 280 -7.41 -5.40 25.60
N PHE A 281 -7.32 -4.19 25.02
CA PHE A 281 -6.52 -3.11 25.60
C PHE A 281 -7.39 -2.13 26.41
N PRO A 282 -6.84 -1.50 27.47
CA PRO A 282 -5.59 -1.84 28.16
C PRO A 282 -5.80 -2.89 29.27
N GLU A 283 -7.02 -3.38 29.49
CA GLU A 283 -7.38 -4.14 30.69
C GLU A 283 -6.79 -5.56 30.72
N ILE A 284 -6.82 -6.26 29.57
CA ILE A 284 -6.29 -7.62 29.42
C ILE A 284 -4.83 -7.57 28.97
N ILE A 285 -4.55 -6.84 27.89
CA ILE A 285 -3.18 -6.59 27.42
C ILE A 285 -2.69 -5.27 28.01
N LYS A 286 -1.88 -5.38 29.07
CA LYS A 286 -1.35 -4.23 29.84
C LYS A 286 0.00 -3.73 29.33
N GLN A 287 0.60 -4.43 28.38
CA GLN A 287 1.93 -4.07 27.87
C GLN A 287 1.85 -2.73 27.13
N PRO A 288 2.73 -1.76 27.45
CA PRO A 288 2.70 -0.45 26.83
C PRO A 288 3.14 -0.52 25.37
N THR A 289 2.32 0.03 24.48
CA THR A 289 2.57 0.04 23.02
C THR A 289 2.80 1.46 22.46
N TYR A 290 2.74 2.50 23.30
CA TYR A 290 2.93 3.89 22.86
C TYR A 290 4.33 4.20 22.31
N GLN A 291 5.31 3.34 22.55
CA GLN A 291 6.69 3.47 22.06
C GLN A 291 6.86 2.97 20.61
N ILE A 292 5.82 2.36 20.02
CA ILE A 292 5.84 1.88 18.64
C ILE A 292 5.98 3.06 17.67
N GLY A 293 7.04 3.01 16.86
CA GLY A 293 7.30 4.00 15.81
C GLY A 293 8.55 4.86 15.99
N LEU A 294 9.15 4.86 17.17
CA LEU A 294 10.47 5.44 17.37
C LEU A 294 11.52 4.68 16.54
N PRO A 295 12.50 5.39 15.94
CA PRO A 295 13.64 4.75 15.30
C PRO A 295 14.37 3.78 16.25
N GLY A 296 14.83 2.63 15.72
CA GLY A 296 15.50 1.60 16.50
C GLY A 296 16.70 2.10 17.31
N PHE A 297 17.42 3.11 16.82
CA PHE A 297 18.53 3.71 17.57
C PHE A 297 18.08 4.42 18.85
N ILE A 298 16.88 5.03 18.85
CA ILE A 298 16.31 5.68 20.05
C ILE A 298 15.89 4.61 21.05
N LEU A 299 15.25 3.54 20.57
CA LEU A 299 14.81 2.43 21.41
C LEU A 299 15.99 1.71 22.06
N ASN A 300 17.04 1.43 21.29
CA ASN A 300 18.27 0.82 21.79
C ASN A 300 19.00 1.74 22.78
N PHE A 301 19.05 3.05 22.51
CA PHE A 301 19.65 4.01 23.45
C PHE A 301 18.89 4.08 24.78
N LEU A 302 17.56 3.94 24.73
CA LEU A 302 16.69 3.98 25.92
C LEU A 302 16.47 2.59 26.55
N ASN A 303 17.08 1.52 26.03
CA ASN A 303 16.84 0.12 26.42
C ASN A 303 15.35 -0.25 26.48
N LEU A 304 14.58 0.19 25.49
CA LEU A 304 13.15 -0.05 25.39
C LEU A 304 12.85 -1.20 24.43
N GLU A 305 12.16 -2.22 24.91
CA GLU A 305 11.59 -3.27 24.06
C GLU A 305 10.33 -2.77 23.36
N ASN A 306 10.24 -2.99 22.05
CA ASN A 306 9.13 -2.49 21.24
C ASN A 306 8.39 -3.64 20.59
N THR A 307 7.16 -3.89 21.02
CA THR A 307 6.29 -4.90 20.42
C THR A 307 5.06 -4.24 19.82
N GLU A 308 4.83 -4.47 18.53
CA GLU A 308 3.67 -3.93 17.82
C GLU A 308 2.37 -4.45 18.45
N SER A 309 1.37 -3.58 18.62
CA SER A 309 0.07 -3.95 19.21
C SER A 309 -0.61 -5.10 18.45
N ALA A 310 -0.47 -5.13 17.12
CA ALA A 310 -0.96 -6.21 16.27
C ALA A 310 -0.29 -7.59 16.54
N ARG A 311 0.95 -7.61 17.04
CA ARG A 311 1.62 -8.85 17.48
C ARG A 311 1.09 -9.31 18.83
N LEU A 312 0.86 -8.37 19.75
CA LEU A 312 0.28 -8.69 21.06
C LEU A 312 -1.13 -9.26 20.93
N LEU A 313 -1.94 -8.69 20.03
CA LEU A 313 -3.24 -9.26 19.67
C LEU A 313 -3.10 -10.69 19.12
N MET A 314 -2.13 -10.92 18.21
CA MET A 314 -1.93 -12.25 17.64
C MET A 314 -1.48 -13.27 18.69
N ALA A 315 -0.55 -12.88 19.57
CA ALA A 315 -0.07 -13.73 20.65
C ALA A 315 -1.19 -14.11 21.64
N HIS A 316 -2.18 -13.24 21.83
CA HIS A 316 -3.33 -13.54 22.69
C HIS A 316 -4.38 -14.43 22.00
N ILE A 317 -4.66 -14.17 20.72
CA ILE A 317 -5.75 -14.84 19.99
C ILE A 317 -5.34 -16.19 19.41
N ASN A 318 -4.08 -16.34 19.02
CA ASN A 318 -3.52 -17.59 18.51
C ASN A 318 -2.09 -17.80 19.05
N PRO A 319 -1.94 -18.14 20.35
CA PRO A 319 -0.63 -18.34 20.97
C PRO A 319 0.19 -19.41 20.24
N GLU A 320 -0.42 -20.56 19.92
CA GLU A 320 0.26 -21.64 19.23
C GLU A 320 0.80 -21.24 17.85
N GLY A 321 -0.01 -20.52 17.05
CA GLY A 321 0.43 -20.04 15.74
C GLY A 321 1.51 -18.98 15.83
N TYR A 322 1.48 -18.16 16.89
CA TYR A 322 2.51 -17.15 17.15
C TYR A 322 3.86 -17.81 17.52
N GLU A 323 3.84 -18.78 18.44
CA GLU A 323 5.02 -19.53 18.87
C GLU A 323 5.61 -20.39 17.75
N LYS A 324 4.77 -21.05 16.95
CA LYS A 324 5.17 -21.82 15.75
C LYS A 324 5.60 -20.90 14.59
N GLY A 325 5.49 -19.58 14.75
CA GLY A 325 5.87 -18.59 13.75
C GLY A 325 4.97 -18.54 12.50
N SER A 326 3.85 -19.27 12.48
CA SER A 326 2.90 -19.35 11.36
C SER A 326 1.88 -18.21 11.35
N ALA A 327 1.64 -17.56 12.50
CA ALA A 327 0.75 -16.41 12.66
C ALA A 327 1.54 -15.18 13.14
N ASN A 328 1.56 -14.10 12.34
CA ASN A 328 2.46 -12.96 12.57
C ASN A 328 1.79 -11.74 13.20
N LEU A 329 0.76 -11.20 12.54
CA LEU A 329 0.13 -9.92 12.87
C LEU A 329 -1.37 -10.01 12.61
N VAL A 330 -2.18 -9.45 13.51
CA VAL A 330 -3.60 -9.21 13.24
C VAL A 330 -3.70 -7.93 12.42
N SER A 331 -4.27 -8.02 11.22
CA SER A 331 -4.58 -6.81 10.43
C SER A 331 -5.68 -6.01 11.13
N SER A 332 -5.53 -4.69 11.15
CA SER A 332 -6.39 -3.81 11.94
C SER A 332 -6.65 -2.52 11.18
N TYR A 333 -7.86 -1.99 11.31
CA TYR A 333 -8.09 -0.60 10.97
C TYR A 333 -7.22 0.29 11.86
N PHE A 334 -6.67 1.39 11.31
CA PHE A 334 -5.67 2.20 12.00
C PHE A 334 -6.10 2.65 13.42
N LEU A 335 -7.41 2.81 13.65
CA LEU A 335 -7.95 3.12 14.98
C LEU A 335 -7.58 2.10 16.07
N GLY A 336 -7.40 0.82 15.72
CA GLY A 336 -6.97 -0.22 16.67
C GLY A 336 -5.61 0.06 17.27
N GLU A 337 -4.61 0.34 16.42
CA GLU A 337 -3.29 0.72 16.92
C GLU A 337 -3.32 2.08 17.65
N ALA A 338 -4.14 3.02 17.19
CA ALA A 338 -4.30 4.31 17.87
C ALA A 338 -4.85 4.15 19.30
N TYR A 339 -5.85 3.28 19.48
CA TYR A 339 -6.43 2.97 20.79
C TYR A 339 -5.48 2.17 21.67
N ALA A 340 -4.84 1.13 21.13
CA ALA A 340 -3.87 0.35 21.90
C ALA A 340 -2.74 1.25 22.45
N ASN A 341 -2.27 2.21 21.64
CA ASN A 341 -1.16 3.08 22.01
C ASN A 341 -1.58 4.27 22.89
N TYR A 342 -2.74 4.87 22.63
CA TYR A 342 -3.10 6.18 23.20
C TYR A 342 -4.54 6.25 23.75
N GLY A 343 -5.22 5.10 23.88
CA GLY A 343 -6.59 5.00 24.36
C GLY A 343 -7.58 5.86 23.57
N TYR A 344 -8.56 6.42 24.26
CA TYR A 344 -9.60 7.27 23.66
C TYR A 344 -9.07 8.55 23.02
N ILE A 345 -7.96 9.11 23.54
CA ILE A 345 -7.30 10.27 22.92
C ILE A 345 -6.78 9.88 21.52
N GLY A 346 -6.19 8.69 21.40
CA GLY A 346 -5.79 8.10 20.13
C GLY A 346 -6.94 8.00 19.14
N LEU A 347 -8.08 7.47 19.57
CA LEU A 347 -9.28 7.35 18.72
C LEU A 347 -9.78 8.70 18.20
N LEU A 348 -9.79 9.72 19.06
CA LEU A 348 -10.28 11.05 18.72
C LEU A 348 -9.36 11.74 17.70
N ILE A 349 -8.04 11.67 17.90
CA ILE A 349 -7.05 12.40 17.11
C ILE A 349 -6.64 11.66 15.83
N ALA A 350 -6.63 10.33 15.82
CA ALA A 350 -6.07 9.55 14.72
C ALA A 350 -6.70 9.85 13.35
N PRO A 351 -8.05 9.93 13.19
CA PRO A 351 -8.65 10.31 11.91
C PRO A 351 -8.23 11.70 11.42
N LEU A 352 -7.98 12.64 12.33
CA LEU A 352 -7.52 13.98 11.98
C LEU A 352 -6.11 13.94 11.38
N ILE A 353 -5.20 13.20 12.02
CA ILE A 353 -3.83 13.01 11.55
C ILE A 353 -3.82 12.30 10.19
N VAL A 354 -4.57 11.21 10.05
CA VAL A 354 -4.67 10.46 8.79
C VAL A 354 -5.21 11.37 7.67
N GLY A 355 -6.29 12.12 7.93
CA GLY A 355 -6.86 13.07 6.98
C GLY A 355 -5.88 14.17 6.57
N PHE A 356 -5.17 14.74 7.55
CA PHE A 356 -4.12 15.74 7.32
C PHE A 356 -3.00 15.22 6.42
N VAL A 357 -2.47 14.03 6.70
CA VAL A 357 -1.36 13.43 5.95
C VAL A 357 -1.77 13.15 4.50
N VAL A 358 -2.92 12.52 4.29
CA VAL A 358 -3.44 12.20 2.95
C VAL A 358 -3.68 13.47 2.13
N GLN A 359 -4.29 14.49 2.72
CA GLN A 359 -4.55 15.75 2.03
C GLN A 359 -3.26 16.53 1.75
N SER A 360 -2.28 16.50 2.66
CA SER A 360 -0.98 17.16 2.47
C SER A 360 -0.26 16.61 1.24
N VAL A 361 -0.23 15.28 1.07
CA VAL A 361 0.36 14.64 -0.12
C VAL A 361 -0.38 15.04 -1.40
N HIS A 362 -1.70 15.13 -1.35
CA HIS A 362 -2.49 15.56 -2.51
C HIS A 362 -2.22 17.03 -2.88
N ILE A 363 -2.23 17.94 -1.91
CA ILE A 363 -1.90 19.36 -2.12
C ILE A 363 -0.48 19.51 -2.65
N PHE A 364 0.49 18.77 -2.11
CA PHE A 364 1.88 18.80 -2.54
C PHE A 364 2.02 18.49 -4.03
N LEU A 365 1.32 17.47 -4.55
CA LEU A 365 1.30 17.17 -5.97
C LEU A 365 0.75 18.34 -6.78
N LEU A 366 -0.44 18.83 -6.42
CA LEU A 366 -1.19 19.79 -7.24
C LEU A 366 -0.53 21.17 -7.33
N LYS A 367 0.28 21.53 -6.32
CA LYS A 367 1.07 22.77 -6.30
C LYS A 367 2.36 22.69 -7.12
N ARG A 368 2.78 21.52 -7.60
CA ARG A 368 4.02 21.33 -8.37
C ARG A 368 3.76 21.26 -9.87
N PRO A 369 4.80 21.41 -10.72
CA PRO A 369 4.67 21.14 -12.15
C PRO A 369 4.32 19.67 -12.39
N LYS A 370 3.72 19.39 -13.55
CA LYS A 370 3.29 18.04 -13.93
C LYS A 370 4.48 17.21 -14.42
N ASP A 371 5.36 16.90 -13.49
CA ASP A 371 6.58 16.13 -13.66
C ASP A 371 6.26 14.61 -13.70
N PRO A 372 6.73 13.86 -14.73
CA PRO A 372 6.50 12.42 -14.82
C PRO A 372 6.98 11.63 -13.61
N LEU A 373 8.15 12.00 -13.05
CA LEU A 373 8.71 11.31 -11.89
C LEU A 373 7.83 11.51 -10.67
N LEU A 374 7.46 12.76 -10.37
CA LEU A 374 6.55 13.08 -9.27
C LEU A 374 5.22 12.32 -9.38
N LEU A 375 4.65 12.22 -10.59
CA LEU A 375 3.42 11.47 -10.82
C LEU A 375 3.56 9.96 -10.59
N ALA A 376 4.68 9.37 -11.01
CA ALA A 376 4.97 7.96 -10.76
C ALA A 376 5.06 7.67 -9.26
N PHE A 377 5.80 8.49 -8.50
CA PHE A 377 5.87 8.39 -7.04
C PHE A 377 4.52 8.61 -6.38
N TYR A 378 3.74 9.58 -6.85
CA TYR A 378 2.39 9.82 -6.35
C TYR A 378 1.46 8.62 -6.53
N ALA A 379 1.50 7.96 -7.69
CA ALA A 379 0.73 6.74 -7.92
C ALA A 379 1.20 5.60 -7.00
N SER A 380 2.52 5.44 -6.83
CA SER A 380 3.12 4.44 -5.94
C SER A 380 2.75 4.64 -4.47
N ILE A 381 2.82 5.87 -3.97
CA ILE A 381 2.37 6.22 -2.61
C ILE A 381 0.87 5.97 -2.49
N THR A 382 0.09 6.36 -3.49
CA THR A 382 -1.37 6.26 -3.43
C THR A 382 -1.82 4.82 -3.20
N VAL A 383 -1.27 3.86 -3.95
CA VAL A 383 -1.67 2.44 -3.81
C VAL A 383 -1.12 1.77 -2.54
N LYS A 384 -0.24 2.44 -1.80
CA LYS A 384 0.32 1.97 -0.53
C LYS A 384 -0.40 2.54 0.69
N TRP A 385 -1.34 3.46 0.52
CA TRP A 385 -2.22 3.85 1.61
C TRP A 385 -3.08 2.66 2.00
N LEU A 386 -2.73 2.05 3.12
CA LEU A 386 -3.48 0.95 3.72
C LEU A 386 -4.05 1.47 5.03
N LEU A 387 -5.36 1.72 5.08
CA LEU A 387 -6.02 2.09 6.33
C LEU A 387 -6.17 0.89 7.27
N GLY A 388 -6.09 -0.33 6.73
CA GLY A 388 -5.90 -1.58 7.48
C GLY A 388 -4.46 -1.83 7.94
N ALA A 389 -3.59 -0.81 7.88
CA ALA A 389 -2.25 -0.81 8.46
C ALA A 389 -2.21 0.08 9.72
N GLY A 390 -1.17 -0.10 10.52
CA GLY A 390 -1.00 0.63 11.79
C GLY A 390 -1.00 2.16 11.64
N PHE A 391 -1.69 2.84 12.57
CA PHE A 391 -1.71 4.29 12.77
C PHE A 391 -0.31 4.94 12.81
N VAL A 392 0.67 4.26 13.39
CA VAL A 392 2.07 4.71 13.49
C VAL A 392 2.67 5.01 12.11
N SER A 393 2.22 4.30 11.07
CA SER A 393 2.67 4.53 9.69
C SER A 393 2.28 5.91 9.17
N PHE A 394 1.15 6.46 9.63
CA PHE A 394 0.70 7.82 9.33
C PHE A 394 1.35 8.84 10.26
N LEU A 395 1.40 8.53 11.57
CA LEU A 395 1.96 9.42 12.59
C LEU A 395 3.43 9.81 12.30
N TYR A 396 4.26 8.82 11.95
CA TYR A 396 5.68 9.03 11.64
C TYR A 396 5.96 9.10 10.13
N LEU A 397 4.92 9.23 9.30
CA LEU A 397 5.03 9.36 7.85
C LEU A 397 5.84 8.22 7.20
N LYS A 398 5.87 7.01 7.78
CA LYS A 398 6.70 5.88 7.30
C LYS A 398 6.44 5.55 5.84
N ILE A 399 5.19 5.64 5.41
CA ILE A 399 4.76 5.37 4.02
C ILE A 399 5.28 6.45 3.06
N ILE A 400 5.45 7.69 3.51
CA ILE A 400 5.89 8.83 2.67
C ILE A 400 7.39 8.99 2.69
N PHE A 401 8.03 8.83 3.86
CA PHE A 401 9.42 9.20 4.08
C PHE A 401 10.36 8.53 3.08
N PHE A 402 10.30 7.19 2.98
CA PHE A 402 11.19 6.45 2.06
C PHE A 402 10.91 6.77 0.58
N PRO A 403 9.66 6.75 0.07
CA PRO A 403 9.39 7.18 -1.30
C PRO A 403 9.82 8.62 -1.59
N LEU A 404 9.72 9.53 -0.62
CA LEU A 404 10.12 10.93 -0.78
C LEU A 404 11.65 11.07 -0.85
N VAL A 405 12.39 10.36 0.01
CA VAL A 405 13.86 10.28 -0.08
C VAL A 405 14.28 9.70 -1.42
N LEU A 406 13.68 8.61 -1.86
CA LEU A 406 13.94 8.00 -3.16
C LEU A 406 13.62 8.96 -4.33
N TYR A 407 12.51 9.70 -4.26
CA TYR A 407 12.18 10.72 -5.24
C TYR A 407 13.28 11.76 -5.37
N PHE A 408 13.76 12.29 -4.24
CA PHE A 408 14.82 13.29 -4.24
C PHE A 408 16.15 12.72 -4.74
N LEU A 409 16.52 11.49 -4.35
CA LEU A 409 17.74 10.83 -4.84
C LEU A 409 17.69 10.64 -6.36
N VAL A 410 16.60 10.07 -6.89
CA VAL A 410 16.44 9.88 -8.34
C VAL A 410 16.46 11.23 -9.06
N LYS A 411 15.82 12.25 -8.50
CA LYS A 411 15.80 13.60 -9.08
C LYS A 411 17.19 14.24 -9.10
N ILE A 412 17.99 14.07 -8.04
CA ILE A 412 19.38 14.54 -7.97
C ILE A 412 20.20 13.85 -9.06
N ILE A 413 20.13 12.52 -9.16
CA ILE A 413 20.86 11.76 -10.20
C ILE A 413 20.48 12.27 -11.60
N ILE A 414 19.20 12.45 -11.88
CA ILE A 414 18.73 12.97 -13.16
C ILE A 414 19.28 14.39 -13.43
N ASN A 415 19.28 15.26 -12.43
CA ASN A 415 19.79 16.62 -12.58
C ASN A 415 21.30 16.67 -12.77
N THR A 416 22.06 15.80 -12.10
CA THR A 416 23.50 15.66 -12.29
C THR A 416 23.81 15.19 -13.71
N LEU A 417 23.09 14.18 -14.22
CA LEU A 417 23.25 13.71 -15.60
C LEU A 417 22.91 14.80 -16.64
N LYS A 418 21.93 15.66 -16.36
CA LYS A 418 21.62 16.83 -17.20
C LYS A 418 22.78 17.82 -17.26
N HIS A 419 23.47 18.05 -16.14
CA HIS A 419 24.59 18.98 -16.08
C HIS A 419 25.75 18.50 -16.96
N PHE A 420 26.17 17.24 -16.81
CA PHE A 420 27.22 16.64 -17.63
C PHE A 420 26.89 16.58 -19.12
N SER A 421 25.61 16.35 -19.47
CA SER A 421 25.15 16.38 -20.86
C SER A 421 25.22 17.78 -21.49
N LYS A 422 25.16 18.86 -20.70
CA LYS A 422 25.27 20.23 -21.22
C LYS A 422 26.72 20.62 -21.45
N GLU A 423 27.63 20.22 -20.56
CA GLU A 423 29.06 20.52 -20.67
C GLU A 423 29.75 19.77 -21.83
N THR A 424 29.24 18.59 -22.20
CA THR A 424 29.76 17.82 -23.35
C THR A 424 29.22 18.28 -24.71
N ALA A 425 28.24 19.18 -24.73
CA ALA A 425 27.66 19.77 -25.95
C ALA A 425 28.20 21.17 -26.28
N THR A 426 29.03 21.74 -25.40
CA THR A 426 29.85 22.95 -25.60
C THR A 426 31.27 22.55 -25.87
#